data_AF-A0A356IHV3-F1
#
_entry.id   AF-A0A356IHV3-F1
#
_cell.length_a   1.000
_cell.length_b   1.000
_cell.length_c   1.000
_cell.angle_alpha   90.00
_cell.angle_beta   90.00
_cell.angle_gamma   90.00
#
_symmetry.space_group_name_H-M   'P 1'
#
loop_
_entity.id
_entity.type
_entity.pdbx_description
1 polymer ?
#
loop_
_entity_poly.entity_id
_entity_poly.type
_entity_poly.pdbx_seq_one_letter_code
_entity_poly.pdbx_strand_id
1 'polypeptide(L)'
;MATMTRRVFLTPLALTLTLTLVSLVARVNSHPLLTNAFWSASAVLLIWQVALYLHCRHSSSERSFQVNIRPQHYLQAGVQLAVFGYWGWYWPPVYDMAWLLLAQLLFAYTFDMLLQWTRRESYVIGFGPFPIIFSTNLFLWFRDDWFYLQFLMIGVGFMGKEFIRWNRHGKLTHIFNPSAFSLGLFSLILIATNTSDLTWGHEIATTLVLAPNIYLFLFLIGLVVMYYFSITLIAASAAAILFALSALYAAFTGIPYFLDSEIPAAVFLGLHLLVTDPSTSPKTPMGKGIFGIFYGTGVFVLYALLGALGAPTFYDKLLCVPLLNLSVRRIDSLVHSIQQNRILSGWNLEWPFSRANSLHIASWAVLFATMTAFGATDGRHVGDSLPFWQKACSNGQRNACERLLSIETVYCDDNSGWACN
;
A
#
# COMPACT_ATOMS: atom_id res chain seq x y z
N MET A 1 -12.59 10.27 41.58
CA MET A 1 -12.59 10.67 40.16
C MET A 1 -11.20 11.06 39.64
N ALA A 2 -10.46 11.99 40.28
CA ALA A 2 -9.10 12.39 39.87
C ALA A 2 -8.03 11.26 39.78
N THR A 3 -8.27 10.11 40.43
CA THR A 3 -7.39 8.93 40.39
C THR A 3 -7.60 8.04 39.16
N MET A 4 -8.78 8.04 38.53
CA MET A 4 -9.03 7.26 37.29
C MET A 4 -8.40 7.92 36.07
N THR A 5 -8.45 9.26 35.98
CA THR A 5 -7.90 10.05 34.86
C THR A 5 -6.38 9.91 34.71
N ARG A 6 -5.64 9.64 35.80
CA ARG A 6 -4.19 9.41 35.74
C ARG A 6 -3.81 8.00 35.28
N ARG A 7 -4.65 6.99 35.54
CA ARG A 7 -4.35 5.59 35.16
C ARG A 7 -4.35 5.38 33.66
N VAL A 8 -5.11 6.17 32.92
CA VAL A 8 -5.20 6.12 31.45
C VAL A 8 -3.84 6.36 30.78
N PHE A 9 -2.97 7.17 31.40
CA PHE A 9 -1.60 7.39 30.92
C PHE A 9 -0.65 6.21 31.16
N LEU A 10 -1.02 5.20 31.95
CA LEU A 10 -0.17 4.01 32.13
C LEU A 10 -0.08 3.20 30.84
N THR A 11 -1.13 3.20 30.01
CA THR A 11 -1.14 2.45 28.74
C THR A 11 -0.08 2.94 27.75
N PRO A 12 -0.04 4.23 27.32
CA PRO A 12 1.03 4.69 26.45
C PRO A 12 2.41 4.62 27.10
N LEU A 13 2.50 4.74 28.44
CA LEU A 13 3.78 4.55 29.14
C LEU A 13 4.27 3.11 28.98
N ALA A 14 3.41 2.12 29.24
CA ALA A 14 3.73 0.71 29.09
C ALA A 14 4.09 0.34 27.65
N LEU A 15 3.41 0.91 26.65
CA LEU A 15 3.75 0.71 25.24
C LEU A 15 5.11 1.31 24.88
N THR A 16 5.41 2.51 25.39
CA THR A 16 6.70 3.18 25.16
C THR A 16 7.84 2.43 25.85
N LEU A 17 7.63 1.95 27.08
CA LEU A 17 8.60 1.11 27.78
C LEU A 17 8.82 -0.21 27.03
N THR A 18 7.75 -0.85 26.55
CA THR A 18 7.86 -2.06 25.71
C THR A 18 8.65 -1.76 24.43
N LEU A 19 8.41 -0.63 23.75
CA LEU A 19 9.19 -0.21 22.57
C LEU A 19 10.69 -0.10 22.90
N THR A 20 11.02 0.50 24.05
CA THR A 20 12.41 0.56 24.54
C THR A 20 12.96 -0.84 24.84
N LEU A 21 12.19 -1.74 25.44
CA LEU A 21 12.64 -3.12 25.71
C LEU A 21 12.87 -3.92 24.42
N VAL A 22 12.08 -3.71 23.37
CA VAL A 22 12.32 -4.35 22.06
C VAL A 22 13.68 -3.95 21.48
N SER A 23 14.20 -2.76 21.81
CA SER A 23 15.56 -2.37 21.38
C SER A 23 16.67 -3.26 21.92
N LEU A 24 16.40 -4.06 22.97
CA LEU A 24 17.36 -4.97 23.58
C LEU A 24 17.41 -6.34 22.89
N VAL A 25 16.49 -6.64 21.98
CA VAL A 25 16.48 -7.88 21.20
C VAL A 25 17.70 -7.91 20.27
N ALA A 26 18.33 -9.09 20.11
CA ALA A 26 19.56 -9.27 19.32
C ALA A 26 19.51 -8.67 17.91
N ARG A 27 18.34 -8.77 17.24
CA ARG A 27 18.12 -8.19 15.91
C ARG A 27 18.29 -6.66 15.88
N VAL A 28 17.94 -5.97 16.96
CA VAL A 28 17.99 -4.50 17.07
C VAL A 28 19.30 -4.05 17.72
N ASN A 29 19.67 -4.66 18.84
CA ASN A 29 20.84 -4.24 19.63
C ASN A 29 22.18 -4.44 18.91
N SER A 30 22.21 -5.31 17.90
CA SER A 30 23.39 -5.55 17.05
C SER A 30 23.71 -4.38 16.12
N HIS A 31 22.74 -3.48 15.90
CA HIS A 31 22.85 -2.33 15.01
C HIS A 31 22.72 -1.02 15.81
N PRO A 32 23.81 -0.26 16.02
CA PRO A 32 23.79 0.95 16.86
C PRO A 32 22.83 2.04 16.38
N LEU A 33 22.78 2.30 15.07
CA LEU A 33 21.89 3.32 14.49
C LEU A 33 20.41 2.95 14.64
N LEU A 34 20.09 1.67 14.43
CA LEU A 34 18.75 1.15 14.63
C LEU A 34 18.32 1.24 16.10
N THR A 35 19.22 0.90 17.03
CA THR A 35 18.97 1.05 18.47
C THR A 35 18.72 2.52 18.84
N ASN A 36 19.52 3.45 18.31
CA ASN A 36 19.34 4.89 18.51
C ASN A 36 18.00 5.39 17.96
N ALA A 37 17.53 4.85 16.82
CA ALA A 37 16.22 5.19 16.28
C ALA A 37 15.08 4.81 17.25
N PHE A 38 15.17 3.63 17.88
CA PHE A 38 14.20 3.19 18.88
C PHE A 38 14.22 4.08 20.11
N TRP A 39 15.42 4.37 20.65
CA TRP A 39 15.55 5.23 21.83
C TRP A 39 15.07 6.65 21.57
N SER A 40 15.37 7.20 20.39
CA SER A 40 14.89 8.52 19.98
C SER A 40 13.37 8.56 19.87
N ALA A 41 12.76 7.56 19.23
CA ALA A 41 11.31 7.45 19.13
C ALA A 41 10.65 7.34 20.52
N SER A 42 11.20 6.48 21.41
CA SER A 42 10.74 6.36 22.79
C SER A 42 10.88 7.68 23.57
N ALA A 43 12.01 8.38 23.44
CA ALA A 43 12.23 9.65 24.12
C ALA A 43 11.21 10.71 23.68
N VAL A 44 10.95 10.82 22.37
CA VAL A 44 9.92 11.73 21.83
C VAL A 44 8.53 11.40 22.37
N LEU A 45 8.14 10.12 22.37
CA LEU A 45 6.85 9.68 22.91
C LEU A 45 6.72 9.97 24.41
N LEU A 46 7.77 9.72 25.20
CA LEU A 46 7.78 10.01 26.64
C LEU A 46 7.68 11.51 26.91
N ILE A 47 8.44 12.35 26.19
CA ILE A 47 8.38 13.81 26.34
C ILE A 47 6.98 14.32 26.01
N TRP A 48 6.40 13.87 24.90
CA TRP A 48 5.03 14.25 24.53
C TRP A 48 4.02 13.79 25.57
N GLN A 49 4.14 12.56 26.06
CA GLN A 49 3.25 12.04 27.09
C GLN A 49 3.34 12.86 28.39
N VAL A 50 4.55 13.20 28.85
CA VAL A 50 4.76 14.03 30.05
C VAL A 50 4.15 15.42 29.85
N ALA A 51 4.37 16.05 28.69
CA ALA A 51 3.79 17.35 28.38
C ALA A 51 2.26 17.31 28.41
N LEU A 52 1.66 16.28 27.80
CA LEU A 52 0.20 16.10 27.77
C LEU A 52 -0.37 15.82 29.17
N TYR A 53 0.33 15.03 29.98
CA TYR A 53 -0.04 14.77 31.37
C TYR A 53 -0.03 16.04 32.22
N LEU A 54 1.03 16.86 32.10
CA LEU A 54 1.15 18.14 32.80
C LEU A 54 0.05 19.10 32.36
N HIS A 55 -0.25 19.18 31.06
CA HIS A 55 -1.34 20.01 30.54
C HIS A 55 -2.71 19.57 31.09
N CYS A 56 -2.98 18.26 31.11
CA CYS A 56 -4.22 17.70 31.68
C CYS A 56 -4.33 17.86 33.20
N ARG A 57 -3.22 18.06 33.92
CA ARG A 57 -3.27 18.33 35.38
C ARG A 57 -3.93 19.67 35.69
N HIS A 58 -3.85 20.64 34.77
CA HIS A 58 -4.41 21.98 34.92
C HIS A 58 -5.76 22.16 34.22
N SER A 59 -6.17 21.20 33.38
CA SER A 59 -7.44 21.22 32.65
C SER A 59 -8.45 20.25 33.25
N SER A 60 -9.74 20.56 33.19
CA SER A 60 -10.82 19.65 33.60
C SER A 60 -11.14 18.56 32.56
N SER A 61 -10.49 18.57 31.39
CA SER A 61 -10.73 17.58 30.33
C SER A 61 -10.18 16.21 30.70
N GLU A 62 -11.09 15.23 30.82
CA GLU A 62 -10.72 13.84 31.10
C GLU A 62 -10.31 13.10 29.83
N ARG A 63 -9.20 12.35 29.90
CA ARG A 63 -8.79 11.45 28.81
C ARG A 63 -9.44 10.08 29.00
N SER A 64 -10.05 9.58 27.94
CA SER A 64 -10.79 8.32 27.98
C SER A 64 -10.45 7.39 26.81
N PHE A 65 -10.80 6.12 27.00
CA PHE A 65 -10.74 5.10 25.97
C PHE A 65 -12.14 4.74 25.49
N GLN A 66 -12.27 4.51 24.20
CA GLN A 66 -13.47 3.94 23.57
C GLN A 66 -13.03 2.70 22.79
N VAL A 67 -13.79 1.61 22.87
CA VAL A 67 -13.47 0.41 22.10
C VAL A 67 -14.31 0.39 20.83
N ASN A 68 -13.66 0.29 19.67
CA ASN A 68 -14.34 0.12 18.39
C ASN A 68 -13.53 -0.80 17.47
N ILE A 69 -13.97 -2.06 17.41
CA ILE A 69 -13.35 -3.08 16.57
C ILE A 69 -14.14 -3.16 15.26
N ARG A 70 -13.53 -2.70 14.17
CA ARG A 70 -14.16 -2.70 12.84
C ARG A 70 -13.71 -3.91 12.01
N PRO A 71 -14.63 -4.64 11.36
CA PRO A 71 -14.32 -5.75 10.46
C PRO A 71 -13.26 -5.45 9.41
N GLN A 72 -13.35 -4.29 8.79
CA GLN A 72 -12.38 -3.83 7.79
C GLN A 72 -10.93 -3.81 8.28
N HIS A 73 -10.69 -3.53 9.57
CA HIS A 73 -9.32 -3.44 10.04
C HIS A 73 -8.72 -4.82 10.33
N TYR A 74 -9.42 -5.71 11.03
CA TYR A 74 -8.84 -7.02 11.37
C TYR A 74 -8.82 -7.98 10.17
N LEU A 75 -9.80 -7.92 9.26
CA LEU A 75 -9.77 -8.73 8.04
C LEU A 75 -8.62 -8.31 7.12
N GLN A 76 -8.42 -6.99 6.93
CA GLN A 76 -7.31 -6.50 6.12
C GLN A 76 -5.96 -6.83 6.76
N ALA A 77 -5.83 -6.67 8.09
CA ALA A 77 -4.61 -7.06 8.80
C ALA A 77 -4.32 -8.57 8.67
N GLY A 78 -5.34 -9.43 8.77
CA GLY A 78 -5.18 -10.87 8.60
C GLY A 78 -4.72 -11.26 7.21
N VAL A 79 -5.30 -10.65 6.17
CA VAL A 79 -4.90 -10.90 4.77
C VAL A 79 -3.48 -10.41 4.50
N GLN A 80 -3.11 -9.22 4.99
CA GLN A 80 -1.74 -8.71 4.85
C GLN A 80 -0.72 -9.57 5.63
N LEU A 81 -1.09 -10.06 6.81
CA LEU A 81 -0.26 -10.98 7.58
C LEU A 81 -0.04 -12.30 6.81
N ALA A 82 -1.07 -12.80 6.11
CA ALA A 82 -0.92 -13.95 5.23
C ALA A 82 0.08 -13.68 4.09
N VAL A 83 0.08 -12.46 3.52
CA VAL A 83 1.10 -12.05 2.53
C VAL A 83 2.50 -12.09 3.12
N PHE A 84 2.72 -11.48 4.29
CA PHE A 84 4.01 -11.54 4.97
C PHE A 84 4.45 -12.99 5.26
N GLY A 85 3.51 -13.84 5.70
CA GLY A 85 3.77 -15.25 5.96
C GLY A 85 4.20 -15.99 4.70
N TYR A 86 3.45 -15.85 3.60
CA TYR A 86 3.72 -16.56 2.35
C TYR A 86 4.98 -16.06 1.66
N TRP A 87 5.08 -14.74 1.46
CA TRP A 87 6.25 -14.12 0.83
C TRP A 87 7.52 -14.35 1.65
N GLY A 88 7.44 -14.21 2.99
CA GLY A 88 8.60 -14.42 3.86
C GLY A 88 9.12 -15.86 3.87
N TRP A 89 8.31 -16.85 3.48
CA TRP A 89 8.76 -18.23 3.34
C TRP A 89 9.76 -18.39 2.18
N TYR A 90 9.60 -17.59 1.12
CA TYR A 90 10.45 -17.59 -0.07
C TYR A 90 11.49 -16.47 -0.07
N TRP A 91 11.29 -15.43 0.75
CA TRP A 91 12.26 -14.38 1.01
C TRP A 91 12.43 -14.18 2.53
N PRO A 92 13.32 -14.96 3.17
CA PRO A 92 13.50 -14.96 4.62
C PRO A 92 13.73 -13.61 5.31
N PRO A 93 14.35 -12.57 4.68
CA PRO A 93 14.51 -11.26 5.30
C PRO A 93 13.22 -10.64 5.84
N VAL A 94 12.05 -11.01 5.30
CA VAL A 94 10.74 -10.58 5.84
C VAL A 94 10.57 -10.97 7.31
N TYR A 95 11.04 -12.15 7.70
CA TYR A 95 10.88 -12.65 9.07
C TYR A 95 11.86 -11.97 10.03
N ASP A 96 13.05 -11.59 9.58
CA ASP A 96 14.00 -10.79 10.37
C ASP A 96 13.43 -9.41 10.72
N MET A 97 12.44 -8.95 9.95
CA MET A 97 11.76 -7.69 10.16
C MET A 97 10.56 -7.78 11.13
N ALA A 98 10.21 -8.96 11.65
CA ALA A 98 9.04 -9.12 12.54
C ALA A 98 9.13 -8.26 13.81
N TRP A 99 10.33 -8.15 14.42
CA TRP A 99 10.56 -7.28 15.57
C TRP A 99 10.42 -5.79 15.22
N LEU A 100 10.77 -5.42 14.00
CA LEU A 100 10.61 -4.06 13.49
C LEU A 100 9.13 -3.74 13.24
N LEU A 101 8.33 -4.67 12.72
CA LEU A 101 6.87 -4.52 12.63
C LEU A 101 6.24 -4.32 14.01
N LEU A 102 6.66 -5.12 15.00
CA LEU A 102 6.18 -4.98 16.37
C LEU A 102 6.50 -3.58 16.93
N ALA A 103 7.72 -3.10 16.73
CA ALA A 103 8.14 -1.76 17.13
C ALA A 103 7.29 -0.66 16.46
N GLN A 104 7.05 -0.78 15.15
CA GLN A 104 6.19 0.13 14.40
C GLN A 104 4.75 0.13 14.92
N LEU A 105 4.20 -1.02 15.32
CA LEU A 105 2.87 -1.12 15.92
C LEU A 105 2.83 -0.44 17.30
N LEU A 106 3.81 -0.71 18.18
CA LEU A 106 3.92 -0.08 19.51
C LEU A 106 4.01 1.44 19.39
N PHE A 107 4.85 1.92 18.47
CA PHE A 107 4.97 3.34 18.15
C PHE A 107 3.65 3.90 17.62
N ALA A 108 3.02 3.26 16.64
CA ALA A 108 1.78 3.71 16.03
C ALA A 108 0.63 3.82 17.04
N TYR A 109 0.45 2.83 17.91
CA TYR A 109 -0.55 2.88 18.97
C TYR A 109 -0.30 4.04 19.92
N THR A 110 0.95 4.20 20.39
CA THR A 110 1.31 5.27 21.33
C THR A 110 1.16 6.64 20.69
N PHE A 111 1.68 6.82 19.48
CA PHE A 111 1.62 8.07 18.72
C PHE A 111 0.18 8.46 18.42
N ASP A 112 -0.66 7.54 17.91
CA ASP A 112 -2.07 7.82 17.62
C ASP A 112 -2.86 8.14 18.89
N MET A 113 -2.57 7.47 20.02
CA MET A 113 -3.14 7.80 21.33
C MET A 113 -2.82 9.23 21.76
N LEU A 114 -1.53 9.59 21.79
CA LEU A 114 -1.09 10.92 22.20
C LEU A 114 -1.60 12.01 21.25
N LEU A 115 -1.60 11.74 19.94
CA LEU A 115 -2.13 12.65 18.93
C LEU A 115 -3.62 12.91 19.11
N GLN A 116 -4.43 11.86 19.26
CA GLN A 116 -5.87 12.01 19.46
C GLN A 116 -6.16 12.69 20.79
N TRP A 117 -5.48 12.34 21.89
CA TRP A 117 -5.69 13.03 23.17
C TRP A 117 -5.19 14.48 23.19
N THR A 118 -4.21 14.83 22.37
CA THR A 118 -3.81 16.23 22.21
C THR A 118 -4.93 17.06 21.57
N ARG A 119 -5.76 16.44 20.72
CA ARG A 119 -6.81 17.15 19.96
C ARG A 119 -8.23 16.92 20.45
N ARG A 120 -8.47 15.81 21.14
CA ARG A 120 -9.78 15.25 21.51
C ARG A 120 -9.67 14.62 22.89
N GLU A 121 -10.80 14.29 23.50
CA GLU A 121 -10.82 13.73 24.85
C GLU A 121 -10.76 12.20 24.86
N SER A 122 -11.12 11.55 23.76
CA SER A 122 -11.16 10.08 23.68
C SER A 122 -10.23 9.53 22.60
N TYR A 123 -9.61 8.39 22.91
CA TYR A 123 -8.91 7.55 21.94
C TYR A 123 -9.73 6.29 21.67
N VAL A 124 -9.84 5.92 20.39
CA VAL A 124 -10.56 4.72 19.97
C VAL A 124 -9.59 3.55 19.82
N ILE A 125 -9.63 2.63 20.79
CA ILE A 125 -8.91 1.36 20.75
C ILE A 125 -9.56 0.43 19.72
N GLY A 126 -8.74 -0.07 18.80
CA GLY A 126 -9.13 -1.07 17.81
C GLY A 126 -7.96 -1.49 16.92
N PHE A 127 -8.25 -2.24 15.86
CA PHE A 127 -7.26 -2.76 14.92
C PHE A 127 -6.74 -1.74 13.89
N GLY A 128 -7.10 -0.45 14.00
CA GLY A 128 -6.79 0.56 12.99
C GLY A 128 -5.31 0.70 12.63
N PRO A 129 -4.36 0.66 13.60
CA PRO A 129 -2.94 0.72 13.29
C PRO A 129 -2.39 -0.46 12.49
N PHE A 130 -2.94 -1.67 12.65
CA PHE A 130 -2.40 -2.87 12.01
C PHE A 130 -2.39 -2.78 10.48
N PRO A 131 -3.51 -2.52 9.78
CA PRO A 131 -3.49 -2.38 8.33
C PRO A 131 -2.61 -1.24 7.83
N ILE A 132 -2.48 -0.15 8.59
CA ILE A 132 -1.63 0.98 8.21
C ILE A 132 -0.17 0.53 8.22
N ILE A 133 0.30 -0.06 9.33
CA ILE A 133 1.68 -0.53 9.44
C ILE A 133 1.96 -1.63 8.42
N PHE A 134 1.13 -2.67 8.37
CA PHE A 134 1.33 -3.76 7.43
C PHE A 134 1.30 -3.28 5.97
N SER A 135 0.37 -2.39 5.61
CA SER A 135 0.35 -1.79 4.28
C SER A 135 1.62 -0.99 3.99
N THR A 136 2.07 -0.10 4.88
CA THR A 136 3.29 0.68 4.66
C THR A 136 4.47 -0.24 4.36
N ASN A 137 4.61 -1.29 5.15
CA ASN A 137 5.69 -2.27 5.05
C ASN A 137 5.52 -3.27 3.88
N LEU A 138 4.34 -3.43 3.30
CA LEU A 138 4.23 -4.23 2.07
C LEU A 138 4.75 -3.49 0.82
N PHE A 139 5.10 -2.21 0.95
CA PHE A 139 5.51 -1.38 -0.18
C PHE A 139 6.84 -0.64 0.01
N LEU A 140 7.17 -0.23 1.24
CA LEU A 140 8.39 0.53 1.48
C LEU A 140 8.89 0.35 2.91
N TRP A 141 10.18 0.03 3.02
CA TRP A 141 10.91 -0.03 4.28
C TRP A 141 12.18 0.78 4.17
N PHE A 142 12.47 1.59 5.18
CA PHE A 142 13.82 2.10 5.36
C PHE A 142 14.77 1.00 5.83
N ARG A 143 16.01 1.02 5.32
CA ARG A 143 17.10 0.18 5.83
C ARG A 143 17.42 0.53 7.28
N ASP A 144 18.07 -0.39 7.98
CA ASP A 144 18.33 -0.29 9.43
C ASP A 144 19.02 1.02 9.85
N ASP A 145 19.97 1.51 9.05
CA ASP A 145 20.69 2.76 9.29
C ASP A 145 19.79 4.00 9.26
N TRP A 146 18.68 3.92 8.53
CA TRP A 146 17.75 5.02 8.27
C TRP A 146 16.38 4.78 8.91
N PHE A 147 16.27 3.78 9.79
CA PHE A 147 14.99 3.31 10.31
C PHE A 147 14.22 4.37 11.13
N TYR A 148 14.88 5.41 11.63
CA TYR A 148 14.19 6.55 12.24
C TYR A 148 13.22 7.24 11.27
N LEU A 149 13.49 7.22 9.96
CA LEU A 149 12.58 7.70 8.92
C LEU A 149 11.33 6.82 8.80
N GLN A 150 11.41 5.54 9.18
CA GLN A 150 10.24 4.65 9.23
C GLN A 150 9.25 5.15 10.30
N PHE A 151 9.73 5.46 11.51
CA PHE A 151 8.87 6.05 12.56
C PHE A 151 8.30 7.40 12.15
N LEU A 152 9.10 8.24 11.49
CA LEU A 152 8.64 9.53 10.96
C LEU A 152 7.54 9.34 9.91
N MET A 153 7.73 8.42 8.95
CA MET A 153 6.76 8.11 7.90
C MET A 153 5.43 7.65 8.50
N ILE A 154 5.46 6.77 9.50
CA ILE A 154 4.28 6.33 10.25
C ILE A 154 3.60 7.53 10.94
N GLY A 155 4.37 8.33 11.67
CA GLY A 155 3.86 9.52 12.36
C GLY A 155 3.14 10.46 11.39
N VAL A 156 3.75 10.73 10.24
CA VAL A 156 3.16 11.54 9.16
C VAL A 156 1.87 10.93 8.62
N GLY A 157 1.80 9.61 8.45
CA GLY A 157 0.56 8.91 8.06
C GLY A 157 -0.59 9.13 9.05
N PHE A 158 -0.33 8.99 10.36
CA PHE A 158 -1.33 9.26 11.40
C PHE A 158 -1.69 10.73 11.52
N MET A 159 -0.73 11.64 11.35
CA MET A 159 -1.00 13.08 11.27
C MET A 159 -1.89 13.40 10.08
N GLY A 160 -1.61 12.86 8.89
CA GLY A 160 -2.44 13.03 7.69
C GLY A 160 -3.89 12.59 7.94
N LYS A 161 -4.08 11.42 8.56
CA LYS A 161 -5.41 10.91 8.97
C LYS A 161 -6.16 11.85 9.93
N GLU A 162 -5.43 12.49 10.85
CA GLU A 162 -6.03 13.31 11.90
C GLU A 162 -6.29 14.75 11.43
N PHE A 163 -5.34 15.36 10.70
CA PHE A 163 -5.39 16.77 10.27
C PHE A 163 -6.04 16.96 8.91
N ILE A 164 -5.83 16.04 7.95
CA ILE A 164 -6.31 16.23 6.57
C ILE A 164 -7.65 15.54 6.39
N ARG A 165 -8.71 16.31 6.62
CA ARG A 165 -10.09 15.82 6.65
C ARG A 165 -11.02 16.72 5.87
N TRP A 166 -12.14 16.14 5.47
CA TRP A 166 -13.18 16.83 4.70
C TRP A 166 -14.57 16.40 5.16
N ASN A 167 -15.59 17.22 4.94
CA ASN A 167 -16.97 16.85 5.27
C ASN A 167 -17.62 16.08 4.11
N ARG A 168 -17.75 14.77 4.22
CA ARG A 168 -18.33 13.89 3.19
C ARG A 168 -19.67 13.35 3.72
N HIS A 169 -20.78 13.76 3.11
CA HIS A 169 -22.15 13.38 3.53
C HIS A 169 -22.45 13.70 5.02
N GLY A 170 -22.11 14.91 5.47
CA GLY A 170 -22.36 15.36 6.85
C GLY A 170 -21.39 14.84 7.90
N LYS A 171 -20.43 13.97 7.53
CA LYS A 171 -19.42 13.42 8.45
C LYS A 171 -18.02 13.89 8.10
N LEU A 172 -17.29 14.37 9.11
CA LEU A 172 -15.87 14.67 8.99
C LEU A 172 -15.07 13.36 8.86
N THR A 173 -14.42 13.16 7.72
CA THR A 173 -13.67 11.94 7.38
C THR A 173 -12.30 12.31 6.81
N HIS A 174 -11.30 11.44 6.98
CA HIS A 174 -10.00 11.63 6.36
C HIS A 174 -10.11 11.49 4.83
N ILE A 175 -9.27 12.25 4.12
CA ILE A 175 -9.24 12.24 2.65
C ILE A 175 -8.45 11.02 2.16
N PHE A 176 -7.23 10.87 2.68
CA PHE A 176 -6.24 9.92 2.19
C PHE A 176 -6.24 8.63 2.98
N ASN A 177 -5.93 7.52 2.31
CA ASN A 177 -5.51 6.32 3.02
C ASN A 177 -4.22 6.67 3.79
N PRO A 178 -4.14 6.47 5.12
CA PRO A 178 -3.00 6.91 5.92
C PRO A 178 -1.66 6.33 5.47
N SER A 179 -1.61 5.03 5.12
CA SER A 179 -0.38 4.41 4.62
C SER A 179 -0.02 4.99 3.26
N ALA A 180 -0.97 5.03 2.32
CA ALA A 180 -0.76 5.56 0.97
C ALA A 180 -0.30 7.02 0.97
N PHE A 181 -0.84 7.87 1.86
CA PHE A 181 -0.42 9.26 2.00
C PHE A 181 1.07 9.36 2.38
N SER A 182 1.46 8.64 3.43
CA SER A 182 2.85 8.64 3.88
C SER A 182 3.80 8.03 2.85
N LEU A 183 3.41 6.90 2.24
CA LEU A 183 4.17 6.25 1.17
C LEU A 183 4.36 7.17 -0.02
N GLY A 184 3.30 7.81 -0.51
CA GLY A 184 3.38 8.73 -1.66
C GLY A 184 4.25 9.94 -1.36
N LEU A 185 4.11 10.56 -0.17
CA LEU A 185 4.93 11.70 0.23
C LEU A 185 6.42 11.33 0.34
N PHE A 186 6.74 10.24 1.04
CA PHE A 186 8.13 9.80 1.18
C PHE A 186 8.70 9.33 -0.15
N SER A 187 7.91 8.71 -1.01
CA SER A 187 8.32 8.36 -2.38
C SER A 187 8.74 9.61 -3.17
N LEU A 188 7.95 10.70 -3.12
CA LEU A 188 8.31 11.96 -3.76
C LEU A 188 9.62 12.54 -3.21
N ILE A 189 9.80 12.51 -1.89
CA ILE A 189 11.03 12.99 -1.26
C ILE A 189 12.22 12.18 -1.74
N LEU A 190 12.14 10.84 -1.67
CA LEU A 190 13.22 9.93 -2.06
C LEU A 190 13.61 10.08 -3.54
N ILE A 191 12.63 10.27 -4.42
CA ILE A 191 12.87 10.56 -5.84
C ILE A 191 13.55 11.91 -5.99
N ALA A 192 13.04 12.95 -5.33
CA ALA A 192 13.58 14.31 -5.46
C ALA A 192 15.01 14.44 -4.91
N THR A 193 15.36 13.67 -3.88
CA THR A 193 16.72 13.65 -3.30
C THR A 193 17.64 12.62 -3.93
N ASN A 194 17.14 11.77 -4.83
CA ASN A 194 17.86 10.64 -5.40
C ASN A 194 18.46 9.70 -4.33
N THR A 195 17.65 9.35 -3.33
CA THR A 195 18.07 8.52 -2.18
C THR A 195 17.17 7.30 -1.99
N SER A 196 16.69 6.71 -3.09
CA SER A 196 15.82 5.53 -3.03
C SER A 196 16.51 4.28 -2.47
N ASP A 197 17.84 4.23 -2.55
CA ASP A 197 18.72 3.19 -2.00
C ASP A 197 18.69 3.11 -0.47
N LEU A 198 18.24 4.16 0.22
CA LEU A 198 17.98 4.15 1.67
C LEU A 198 16.85 3.18 2.07
N THR A 199 16.13 2.64 1.10
CA THR A 199 14.99 1.76 1.30
C THR A 199 15.22 0.39 0.67
N TRP A 200 14.46 -0.60 1.13
CA TRP A 200 14.30 -1.90 0.48
C TRP A 200 13.22 -1.88 -0.61
N GLY A 201 12.78 -0.70 -1.07
CA GLY A 201 11.60 -0.57 -1.93
C GLY A 201 11.70 -1.33 -3.24
N HIS A 202 12.90 -1.39 -3.82
CA HIS A 202 13.16 -2.15 -5.04
C HIS A 202 13.06 -3.65 -4.78
N GLU A 203 13.77 -4.16 -3.77
CA GLU A 203 13.77 -5.57 -3.39
C GLU A 203 12.39 -6.05 -2.98
N ILE A 204 11.61 -5.24 -2.25
CA ILE A 204 10.22 -5.57 -1.91
C ILE A 204 9.38 -5.72 -3.19
N ALA A 205 9.57 -4.84 -4.17
CA ALA A 205 8.79 -4.89 -5.39
C ALA A 205 9.13 -6.09 -6.27
N THR A 206 10.41 -6.52 -6.29
CA THR A 206 10.91 -7.59 -7.17
C THR A 206 10.90 -8.97 -6.50
N THR A 207 11.01 -9.08 -5.18
CA THR A 207 11.08 -10.39 -4.51
C THR A 207 9.72 -11.03 -4.25
N LEU A 208 8.61 -10.31 -4.44
CA LEU A 208 7.27 -10.88 -4.31
C LEU A 208 7.04 -12.05 -5.27
N VAL A 209 7.63 -12.01 -6.46
CA VAL A 209 7.51 -13.07 -7.48
C VAL A 209 8.34 -14.32 -7.16
N LEU A 210 9.23 -14.27 -6.16
CA LEU A 210 9.94 -15.47 -5.70
C LEU A 210 8.98 -16.48 -5.06
N ALA A 211 7.84 -16.03 -4.54
CA ALA A 211 6.81 -16.90 -4.04
C ALA A 211 6.05 -17.54 -5.22
N PRO A 212 6.01 -18.88 -5.32
CA PRO A 212 5.30 -19.58 -6.39
C PRO A 212 3.82 -19.19 -6.41
N ASN A 213 3.23 -19.06 -7.59
CA ASN A 213 1.81 -18.76 -7.72
C ASN A 213 1.36 -17.49 -6.96
N ILE A 214 2.22 -16.46 -6.86
CA ILE A 214 1.93 -15.24 -6.11
C ILE A 214 0.68 -14.53 -6.62
N TYR A 215 0.42 -14.53 -7.93
CA TYR A 215 -0.76 -13.85 -8.48
C TYR A 215 -2.03 -14.58 -8.06
N LEU A 216 -2.07 -15.91 -8.18
CA LEU A 216 -3.18 -16.71 -7.69
C LEU A 216 -3.39 -16.53 -6.19
N PHE A 217 -2.32 -16.54 -5.40
CA PHE A 217 -2.39 -16.33 -3.96
C PHE A 217 -2.99 -14.96 -3.62
N LEU A 218 -2.46 -13.87 -4.20
CA LEU A 218 -2.95 -12.50 -3.99
C LEU A 218 -4.39 -12.32 -4.46
N PHE A 219 -4.76 -12.97 -5.56
CA PHE A 219 -6.14 -13.00 -6.05
C PHE A 219 -7.07 -13.65 -5.02
N LEU A 220 -6.76 -14.86 -4.55
CA LEU A 220 -7.60 -15.62 -3.62
C LEU A 220 -7.78 -14.91 -2.28
N ILE A 221 -6.70 -14.40 -1.67
CA ILE A 221 -6.82 -13.67 -0.40
C ILE A 221 -7.52 -12.32 -0.59
N GLY A 222 -7.34 -11.69 -1.76
CA GLY A 222 -8.02 -10.46 -2.13
C GLY A 222 -9.53 -10.66 -2.27
N LEU A 223 -9.98 -11.82 -2.77
CA LEU A 223 -11.40 -12.17 -2.83
C LEU A 223 -12.08 -12.12 -1.46
N VAL A 224 -11.37 -12.44 -0.38
CA VAL A 224 -11.90 -12.36 0.99
C VAL A 224 -12.30 -10.91 1.31
N VAL A 225 -11.38 -9.97 1.11
CA VAL A 225 -11.61 -8.54 1.37
C VAL A 225 -12.69 -7.99 0.41
N MET A 226 -12.65 -8.42 -0.85
CA MET A 226 -13.64 -8.06 -1.87
C MET A 226 -15.05 -8.52 -1.52
N TYR A 227 -15.19 -9.74 -1.00
CA TYR A 227 -16.47 -10.30 -0.58
C TYR A 227 -17.11 -9.47 0.55
N TYR A 228 -16.35 -9.14 1.59
CA TYR A 228 -16.87 -8.43 2.77
C TYR A 228 -17.12 -6.93 2.55
N PHE A 229 -16.38 -6.27 1.66
CA PHE A 229 -16.44 -4.80 1.51
C PHE A 229 -16.93 -4.30 0.14
N SER A 230 -17.25 -5.21 -0.78
CA SER A 230 -17.79 -4.87 -2.11
C SER A 230 -16.90 -3.93 -2.92
N ILE A 231 -15.58 -4.13 -2.87
CA ILE A 231 -14.54 -3.31 -3.53
C ILE A 231 -14.03 -3.93 -4.83
N THR A 232 -14.55 -5.08 -5.23
CA THR A 232 -14.14 -5.87 -6.41
C THR A 232 -14.03 -5.02 -7.68
N LEU A 233 -15.00 -4.12 -7.89
CA LEU A 233 -15.06 -3.33 -9.12
C LEU A 233 -13.88 -2.36 -9.25
N ILE A 234 -13.27 -1.93 -8.15
CA ILE A 234 -12.04 -1.11 -8.18
C ILE A 234 -10.88 -1.93 -8.76
N ALA A 235 -10.60 -3.09 -8.15
CA ALA A 235 -9.49 -3.94 -8.59
C ALA A 235 -9.72 -4.51 -10.00
N ALA A 236 -10.93 -4.99 -10.29
CA ALA A 236 -11.24 -5.61 -11.58
C ALA A 236 -11.14 -4.62 -12.73
N SER A 237 -11.67 -3.39 -12.58
CA SER A 237 -11.57 -2.38 -13.64
C SER A 237 -10.15 -1.85 -13.82
N ALA A 238 -9.40 -1.72 -12.73
CA ALA A 238 -8.00 -1.33 -12.77
C ALA A 238 -7.10 -2.39 -13.43
N ALA A 239 -7.29 -3.67 -13.12
CA ALA A 239 -6.59 -4.76 -13.78
C ALA A 239 -6.99 -4.87 -15.26
N ALA A 240 -8.28 -4.74 -15.58
CA ALA A 240 -8.76 -4.77 -16.97
C ALA A 240 -8.11 -3.66 -17.81
N ILE A 241 -8.05 -2.43 -17.30
CA ILE A 241 -7.43 -1.32 -18.06
C ILE A 241 -5.91 -1.48 -18.17
N LEU A 242 -5.23 -1.95 -17.11
CA LEU A 242 -3.79 -2.21 -17.17
C LEU A 242 -3.45 -3.28 -18.19
N PHE A 243 -4.17 -4.41 -18.15
CA PHE A 243 -4.02 -5.49 -19.10
C PHE A 243 -4.30 -5.04 -20.54
N ALA A 244 -5.38 -4.28 -20.75
CA ALA A 244 -5.71 -3.74 -22.07
C ALA A 244 -4.67 -2.75 -22.60
N LEU A 245 -4.18 -1.83 -21.75
CA LEU A 245 -3.15 -0.85 -22.14
C LEU A 245 -1.80 -1.51 -22.40
N SER A 246 -1.41 -2.50 -21.59
CA SER A 246 -0.18 -3.27 -21.79
C SER A 246 -0.24 -4.07 -23.10
N ALA A 247 -1.34 -4.77 -23.35
CA ALA A 247 -1.57 -5.50 -24.61
C ALA A 247 -1.57 -4.56 -25.83
N LEU A 248 -2.19 -3.38 -25.71
CA LEU A 248 -2.18 -2.36 -26.77
C LEU A 248 -0.76 -1.88 -27.06
N TYR A 249 0.03 -1.61 -26.01
CA TYR A 249 1.43 -1.21 -26.16
C TYR A 249 2.26 -2.30 -26.83
N ALA A 250 2.10 -3.55 -26.41
CA ALA A 250 2.79 -4.69 -27.00
C ALA A 250 2.41 -4.90 -28.48
N ALA A 251 1.13 -4.72 -28.82
CA ALA A 251 0.67 -4.80 -30.21
C ALA A 251 1.29 -3.71 -31.12
N PHE A 252 1.54 -2.51 -30.59
CA PHE A 252 2.14 -1.41 -31.36
C PHE A 252 3.67 -1.45 -31.42
N THR A 253 4.33 -1.86 -30.33
CA THR A 253 5.80 -1.79 -30.22
C THR A 253 6.48 -3.12 -30.49
N GLY A 254 5.74 -4.23 -30.37
CA GLY A 254 6.26 -5.59 -30.44
C GLY A 254 7.08 -6.01 -29.22
N ILE A 255 7.05 -5.24 -28.12
CA ILE A 255 7.70 -5.58 -26.84
C ILE A 255 6.75 -5.40 -25.65
N PRO A 256 6.90 -6.18 -24.57
CA PRO A 256 6.12 -5.97 -23.35
C PRO A 256 6.31 -4.58 -22.74
N TYR A 257 5.25 -4.05 -22.12
CA TYR A 257 5.30 -2.75 -21.47
C TYR A 257 6.02 -2.81 -20.12
N PHE A 258 5.56 -3.71 -19.24
CA PHE A 258 6.26 -4.08 -18.03
C PHE A 258 7.24 -5.23 -18.34
N LEU A 259 8.26 -5.36 -17.49
CA LEU A 259 9.43 -6.17 -17.82
C LEU A 259 9.16 -7.67 -17.76
N ASP A 260 8.59 -8.13 -16.66
CA ASP A 260 8.50 -9.52 -16.22
C ASP A 260 7.05 -10.05 -16.18
N SER A 261 6.06 -9.20 -16.47
CA SER A 261 4.64 -9.53 -16.31
C SER A 261 3.76 -8.53 -17.07
N GLU A 262 2.47 -8.81 -17.22
CA GLU A 262 1.51 -7.82 -17.75
C GLU A 262 1.05 -6.83 -16.67
N ILE A 263 1.14 -7.23 -15.40
CA ILE A 263 0.92 -6.39 -14.23
C ILE A 263 1.97 -6.81 -13.18
N PRO A 264 2.90 -5.93 -12.77
CA PRO A 264 3.89 -6.26 -11.76
C PRO A 264 3.23 -6.75 -10.46
N ALA A 265 3.79 -7.79 -9.81
CA ALA A 265 3.20 -8.39 -8.62
C ALA A 265 2.94 -7.36 -7.50
N ALA A 266 3.83 -6.38 -7.34
CA ALA A 266 3.66 -5.29 -6.37
C ALA A 266 2.50 -4.34 -6.74
N VAL A 267 2.24 -4.10 -8.04
CA VAL A 267 1.06 -3.35 -8.49
C VAL A 267 -0.19 -4.18 -8.23
N PHE A 268 -0.15 -5.48 -8.52
CA PHE A 268 -1.24 -6.41 -8.24
C PHE A 268 -1.59 -6.49 -6.75
N LEU A 269 -0.59 -6.51 -5.88
CA LEU A 269 -0.76 -6.38 -4.43
C LEU A 269 -1.46 -5.06 -4.05
N GLY A 270 -1.02 -3.94 -4.65
CA GLY A 270 -1.63 -2.61 -4.46
C GLY A 270 -3.11 -2.56 -4.86
N LEU A 271 -3.46 -3.18 -5.98
CA LEU A 271 -4.83 -3.32 -6.47
C LEU A 271 -5.75 -4.01 -5.46
N HIS A 272 -5.24 -4.99 -4.73
CA HIS A 272 -6.06 -5.78 -3.80
C HIS A 272 -6.09 -5.20 -2.39
N LEU A 273 -4.98 -4.63 -1.89
CA LEU A 273 -4.80 -4.33 -0.47
C LEU A 273 -4.44 -2.87 -0.12
N LEU A 274 -4.13 -2.01 -1.10
CA LEU A 274 -3.77 -0.60 -0.87
C LEU A 274 -4.87 0.37 -1.32
N VAL A 275 -5.32 0.22 -2.56
CA VAL A 275 -6.28 1.13 -3.22
C VAL A 275 -7.70 0.97 -2.67
N THR A 276 -7.99 -0.19 -2.10
CA THR A 276 -9.33 -0.70 -1.84
C THR A 276 -9.89 -0.34 -0.46
N ASP A 277 -9.26 0.60 0.28
CA ASP A 277 -9.82 1.07 1.56
C ASP A 277 -11.22 1.71 1.35
N PRO A 278 -12.30 1.10 1.89
CA PRO A 278 -13.66 1.61 1.70
C PRO A 278 -13.89 3.02 2.25
N SER A 279 -13.03 3.47 3.18
CA SER A 279 -13.14 4.79 3.78
C SER A 279 -12.67 5.91 2.85
N THR A 280 -11.80 5.60 1.88
CA THR A 280 -11.13 6.57 1.00
C THR A 280 -11.40 6.31 -0.48
N SER A 281 -12.39 5.48 -0.80
CA SER A 281 -12.84 5.19 -2.16
C SER A 281 -14.27 5.72 -2.43
N PRO A 282 -14.73 5.75 -3.69
CA PRO A 282 -16.13 6.00 -4.02
C PRO A 282 -17.06 4.91 -3.47
N LYS A 283 -18.32 5.30 -3.20
CA LYS A 283 -19.32 4.38 -2.62
C LYS A 283 -20.20 3.71 -3.68
N THR A 284 -20.48 4.40 -4.79
CA THR A 284 -21.33 3.88 -5.87
C THR A 284 -20.58 2.86 -6.72
N PRO A 285 -21.25 1.85 -7.30
CA PRO A 285 -20.59 0.91 -8.22
C PRO A 285 -19.92 1.64 -9.40
N MET A 286 -20.63 2.53 -10.08
CA MET A 286 -20.04 3.31 -11.18
C MET A 286 -18.81 4.11 -10.74
N GLY A 287 -18.85 4.75 -9.57
CA GLY A 287 -17.71 5.47 -9.02
C GLY A 287 -16.52 4.56 -8.74
N LYS A 288 -16.75 3.35 -8.22
CA LYS A 288 -15.70 2.33 -8.00
C LYS A 288 -15.04 1.90 -9.32
N GLY A 289 -15.83 1.72 -10.39
CA GLY A 289 -15.31 1.40 -11.72
C GLY A 289 -14.45 2.52 -12.29
N ILE A 290 -14.93 3.77 -12.26
CA ILE A 290 -14.16 4.93 -12.73
C ILE A 290 -12.86 5.09 -11.92
N PHE A 291 -12.93 4.89 -10.61
CA PHE A 291 -11.78 4.97 -9.73
C PHE A 291 -10.72 3.91 -10.04
N GLY A 292 -11.13 2.67 -10.30
CA GLY A 292 -10.23 1.61 -10.73
C GLY A 292 -9.61 1.89 -12.10
N ILE A 293 -10.40 2.36 -13.08
CA ILE A 293 -9.87 2.78 -14.39
C ILE A 293 -8.79 3.87 -14.21
N PHE A 294 -9.05 4.90 -13.40
CA PHE A 294 -8.05 5.94 -13.14
C PHE A 294 -6.82 5.43 -12.40
N TYR A 295 -6.95 4.44 -11.52
CA TYR A 295 -5.77 3.80 -10.93
C TYR A 295 -4.94 3.07 -11.98
N GLY A 296 -5.55 2.21 -12.79
CA GLY A 296 -4.80 1.45 -13.79
C GLY A 296 -4.15 2.36 -14.83
N THR A 297 -4.87 3.37 -15.34
CA THR A 297 -4.28 4.39 -16.22
C THR A 297 -3.19 5.20 -15.52
N GLY A 298 -3.41 5.57 -14.25
CA GLY A 298 -2.45 6.34 -13.48
C GLY A 298 -1.13 5.60 -13.25
N VAL A 299 -1.19 4.32 -12.89
CA VAL A 299 -0.01 3.45 -12.76
C VAL A 299 0.71 3.33 -14.10
N PHE A 300 -0.02 3.05 -15.18
CA PHE A 300 0.56 2.97 -16.53
C PHE A 300 1.30 4.26 -16.89
N VAL A 301 0.66 5.43 -16.75
CA VAL A 301 1.29 6.72 -17.09
C VAL A 301 2.48 7.03 -16.18
N LEU A 302 2.36 6.76 -14.87
CA LEU A 302 3.44 7.02 -13.92
C LEU A 302 4.64 6.12 -14.15
N TYR A 303 4.45 4.86 -14.54
CA TYR A 303 5.54 3.96 -14.92
C TYR A 303 6.37 4.53 -16.08
N ALA A 304 5.71 4.99 -17.15
CA ALA A 304 6.39 5.64 -18.28
C ALA A 304 7.09 6.94 -17.86
N LEU A 305 6.43 7.77 -17.05
CA LEU A 305 6.98 9.06 -16.61
C LEU A 305 8.21 8.87 -15.71
N LEU A 306 8.14 7.96 -14.73
CA LEU A 306 9.27 7.64 -13.85
C LEU A 306 10.45 7.08 -14.65
N GLY A 307 10.18 6.15 -15.57
CA GLY A 307 11.21 5.61 -16.46
C GLY A 307 11.87 6.68 -17.32
N ALA A 308 11.09 7.63 -17.87
CA ALA A 308 11.64 8.74 -18.65
C ALA A 308 12.48 9.72 -17.82
N LEU A 309 12.23 9.81 -16.50
CA LEU A 309 13.01 10.63 -15.56
C LEU A 309 14.20 9.87 -14.96
N GLY A 310 14.41 8.59 -15.29
CA GLY A 310 15.41 7.74 -14.65
C GLY A 310 15.12 7.43 -13.18
N ALA A 311 13.89 7.69 -12.72
CA ALA A 311 13.47 7.40 -11.35
C ALA A 311 13.01 5.93 -11.22
N PRO A 312 13.16 5.31 -10.04
CA PRO A 312 12.70 3.93 -9.85
C PRO A 312 11.21 3.77 -10.13
N THR A 313 10.88 2.90 -11.09
CA THR A 313 9.50 2.77 -11.59
C THR A 313 8.55 2.14 -10.57
N PHE A 314 9.06 1.43 -9.56
CA PHE A 314 8.25 0.82 -8.52
C PHE A 314 7.46 1.84 -7.67
N TYR A 315 7.74 3.14 -7.75
CA TYR A 315 6.97 4.18 -7.07
C TYR A 315 5.61 4.49 -7.73
N ASP A 316 5.38 4.04 -8.97
CA ASP A 316 4.17 4.27 -9.76
C ASP A 316 2.86 4.08 -8.96
N LYS A 317 2.72 2.93 -8.30
CA LYS A 317 1.60 2.55 -7.45
C LYS A 317 1.48 3.41 -6.19
N LEU A 318 2.59 3.87 -5.62
CA LEU A 318 2.61 4.64 -4.37
C LEU A 318 2.20 6.10 -4.61
N LEU A 319 2.62 6.67 -5.74
CA LEU A 319 2.29 8.03 -6.13
C LEU A 319 0.85 8.17 -6.64
N CYS A 320 0.30 7.12 -7.24
CA CYS A 320 -1.05 7.14 -7.81
C CYS A 320 -2.15 7.29 -6.73
N VAL A 321 -2.05 6.55 -5.62
CA VAL A 321 -3.16 6.43 -4.66
C VAL A 321 -3.56 7.75 -4.00
N PRO A 322 -2.64 8.60 -3.50
CA PRO A 322 -3.03 9.89 -2.93
C PRO A 322 -3.74 10.81 -3.94
N LEU A 323 -3.28 10.82 -5.20
CA LEU A 323 -3.91 11.60 -6.27
C LEU A 323 -5.35 11.15 -6.52
N LEU A 324 -5.59 9.84 -6.48
CA LEU A 324 -6.94 9.29 -6.58
C LEU A 324 -7.81 9.61 -5.36
N ASN A 325 -7.27 9.53 -4.14
CA ASN A 325 -8.03 9.89 -2.94
C ASN A 325 -8.57 11.34 -3.02
N LEU A 326 -7.80 12.26 -3.61
CA LEU A 326 -8.24 13.63 -3.88
C LEU A 326 -9.34 13.71 -4.95
N SER A 327 -9.38 12.79 -5.91
CA SER A 327 -10.34 12.80 -7.02
C SER A 327 -11.71 12.21 -6.63
N VAL A 328 -11.82 11.48 -5.51
CA VAL A 328 -13.05 10.79 -5.07
C VAL A 328 -14.29 11.67 -5.09
N ARG A 329 -14.23 12.91 -4.59
CA ARG A 329 -15.38 13.83 -4.60
C ARG A 329 -15.82 14.22 -6.00
N ARG A 330 -14.84 14.44 -6.90
CA ARG A 330 -15.13 14.78 -8.30
C ARG A 330 -15.75 13.59 -9.01
N ILE A 331 -15.27 12.38 -8.75
CA ILE A 331 -15.88 11.15 -9.26
C ILE A 331 -17.30 10.98 -8.73
N ASP A 332 -17.52 11.13 -7.42
CA ASP A 332 -18.86 11.05 -6.81
C ASP A 332 -19.81 12.09 -7.45
N SER A 333 -19.35 13.33 -7.68
CA SER A 333 -20.11 14.39 -8.34
C SER A 333 -20.39 14.10 -9.83
N LEU A 334 -19.42 13.56 -10.55
CA LEU A 334 -19.56 13.18 -11.96
C LEU A 334 -20.63 12.10 -12.10
N VAL A 335 -20.55 11.06 -11.26
CA VAL A 335 -21.56 9.98 -11.24
C VAL A 335 -22.95 10.52 -10.94
N HIS A 336 -23.06 11.44 -9.96
CA HIS A 336 -24.34 12.06 -9.64
C HIS A 336 -24.91 12.87 -10.81
N SER A 337 -24.08 13.63 -11.52
CA SER A 337 -24.49 14.39 -12.70
C SER A 337 -24.95 13.48 -13.85
N ILE A 338 -24.26 12.36 -14.08
CA ILE A 338 -24.65 11.37 -15.09
C ILE A 338 -26.00 10.75 -14.74
N GLN A 339 -26.22 10.38 -13.48
CA GLN A 339 -27.47 9.76 -13.02
C GLN A 339 -28.68 10.70 -13.09
N GLN A 340 -28.46 12.00 -12.90
CA GLN A 340 -29.53 13.00 -13.00
C GLN A 340 -29.95 13.32 -14.44
N ASN A 341 -29.10 13.02 -15.42
CA ASN A 341 -29.37 13.33 -16.82
C ASN A 341 -30.34 12.30 -17.43
N ARG A 342 -31.62 12.69 -17.61
CA ARG A 342 -32.73 11.80 -18.01
C ARG A 342 -32.55 11.04 -19.34
N ILE A 343 -31.73 11.56 -20.26
CA ILE A 343 -31.46 10.92 -21.56
C ILE A 343 -30.55 9.69 -21.37
N LEU A 344 -29.58 9.77 -20.45
CA LEU A 344 -28.77 8.64 -20.00
C LEU A 344 -29.52 7.78 -18.96
N SER A 345 -30.52 8.36 -18.27
CA SER A 345 -31.40 7.60 -17.38
C SER A 345 -32.40 6.71 -18.13
N GLY A 346 -32.67 6.94 -19.42
CA GLY A 346 -33.36 5.97 -20.28
C GLY A 346 -32.49 4.75 -20.59
N TRP A 347 -31.18 4.91 -20.48
CA TRP A 347 -30.17 3.85 -20.38
C TRP A 347 -29.84 3.50 -18.92
N ASN A 348 -30.65 3.92 -17.94
CA ASN A 348 -30.73 3.20 -16.68
C ASN A 348 -31.37 1.85 -16.99
N LEU A 349 -30.58 0.94 -17.58
CA LEU A 349 -30.42 -0.32 -16.92
C LEU A 349 -30.14 0.07 -15.46
N GLU A 350 -31.16 -0.01 -14.61
CA GLU A 350 -30.91 -0.51 -13.28
C GLU A 350 -30.24 -1.86 -13.51
N TRP A 351 -28.91 -1.84 -13.70
CA TRP A 351 -28.14 -3.04 -13.98
C TRP A 351 -28.56 -4.00 -12.87
N PRO A 352 -29.18 -5.15 -13.18
CA PRO A 352 -29.58 -6.12 -12.15
C PRO A 352 -28.38 -6.52 -11.25
N PHE A 353 -27.19 -6.27 -11.77
CA PHE A 353 -25.86 -6.48 -11.21
C PHE A 353 -25.37 -5.40 -10.22
N SER A 354 -26.02 -4.23 -10.13
CA SER A 354 -25.61 -3.09 -9.28
C SER A 354 -25.57 -3.41 -7.78
N ARG A 355 -26.29 -4.45 -7.34
CA ARG A 355 -26.36 -4.90 -5.93
C ARG A 355 -25.68 -6.23 -5.64
N ALA A 356 -25.21 -6.95 -6.65
CA ALA A 356 -24.68 -8.30 -6.48
C ALA A 356 -23.15 -8.28 -6.55
N ASN A 357 -22.49 -8.02 -5.40
CA ASN A 357 -21.05 -8.13 -5.28
C ASN A 357 -20.51 -9.46 -5.83
N SER A 358 -21.29 -10.55 -5.66
CA SER A 358 -20.98 -11.87 -6.20
C SER A 358 -20.82 -11.89 -7.72
N LEU A 359 -21.60 -11.10 -8.47
CA LEU A 359 -21.46 -11.02 -9.93
C LEU A 359 -20.20 -10.28 -10.33
N HIS A 360 -19.85 -9.19 -9.62
CA HIS A 360 -18.56 -8.53 -9.82
C HIS A 360 -17.39 -9.46 -9.51
N ILE A 361 -17.49 -10.28 -8.46
CA ILE A 361 -16.49 -11.30 -8.10
C ILE A 361 -16.39 -12.37 -9.18
N ALA A 362 -17.52 -12.86 -9.70
CA ALA A 362 -17.53 -13.84 -10.79
C ALA A 362 -16.90 -13.26 -12.06
N SER A 363 -17.25 -12.03 -12.44
CA SER A 363 -16.62 -11.34 -13.58
C SER A 363 -15.12 -11.13 -13.37
N TRP A 364 -14.70 -10.77 -12.15
CA TRP A 364 -13.28 -10.65 -11.81
C TRP A 364 -12.54 -11.99 -11.91
N ALA A 365 -13.16 -13.08 -11.45
CA ALA A 365 -12.61 -14.42 -11.55
C ALA A 365 -12.47 -14.89 -13.01
N VAL A 366 -13.46 -14.60 -13.86
CA VAL A 366 -13.37 -14.89 -15.30
C VAL A 366 -12.25 -14.09 -15.96
N LEU A 367 -12.11 -12.80 -15.63
CA LEU A 367 -11.01 -11.98 -16.14
C LEU A 367 -9.65 -12.52 -15.69
N PHE A 368 -9.49 -12.84 -14.41
CA PHE A 368 -8.26 -13.42 -13.87
C PHE A 368 -7.91 -14.77 -14.50
N ALA A 369 -8.91 -15.65 -14.68
CA ALA A 369 -8.73 -16.93 -15.35
C ALA A 369 -8.32 -16.75 -16.82
N THR A 370 -8.87 -15.74 -17.50
CA THR A 370 -8.50 -15.39 -18.88
C THR A 370 -7.04 -14.92 -18.94
N MET A 371 -6.64 -14.01 -18.05
CA MET A 371 -5.24 -13.57 -17.94
C MET A 371 -4.29 -14.75 -17.69
N THR A 372 -4.68 -15.66 -16.80
CA THR A 372 -3.90 -16.87 -16.48
C THR A 372 -3.77 -17.79 -17.68
N ALA A 373 -4.83 -18.00 -18.45
CA ALA A 373 -4.80 -18.81 -19.67
C ALA A 373 -3.87 -18.23 -20.75
N PHE A 374 -3.70 -16.91 -20.78
CA PHE A 374 -2.73 -16.23 -21.66
C PHE A 374 -1.30 -16.17 -21.08
N GLY A 375 -1.04 -16.74 -19.90
CA GLY A 375 0.27 -16.70 -19.25
C GLY A 375 0.64 -15.34 -18.67
N ALA A 376 -0.33 -14.43 -18.50
CA ALA A 376 -0.12 -13.07 -18.02
C ALA A 376 -0.03 -12.93 -16.47
N THR A 377 -0.13 -14.06 -15.75
CA THR A 377 -0.08 -14.12 -14.29
C THR A 377 1.11 -14.96 -13.82
N ASP A 378 0.89 -16.18 -13.31
CA ASP A 378 1.94 -17.07 -12.78
C ASP A 378 2.62 -17.92 -13.89
N GLY A 379 2.35 -17.62 -15.16
CA GLY A 379 2.98 -18.29 -16.30
C GLY A 379 4.34 -17.67 -16.66
N ARG A 380 5.12 -18.35 -17.52
CA ARG A 380 6.35 -17.76 -18.07
C ARG A 380 5.99 -16.61 -19.00
N HIS A 381 6.44 -15.41 -18.66
CA HIS A 381 6.18 -14.23 -19.46
C HIS A 381 7.15 -14.15 -20.64
N VAL A 382 6.74 -13.54 -21.75
CA VAL A 382 7.62 -13.35 -22.92
C VAL A 382 8.83 -12.48 -22.56
N GLY A 383 8.63 -11.55 -21.62
CA GLY A 383 9.69 -10.71 -21.07
C GLY A 383 10.75 -11.46 -20.25
N ASP A 384 10.53 -12.71 -19.86
CA ASP A 384 11.55 -13.53 -19.19
C ASP A 384 12.51 -14.21 -20.19
N SER A 385 12.24 -14.09 -21.48
CA SER A 385 13.01 -14.77 -22.52
C SER A 385 14.20 -13.93 -22.96
N LEU A 386 15.42 -14.33 -22.59
CA LEU A 386 16.64 -13.69 -23.10
C LEU A 386 16.69 -13.69 -24.65
N PRO A 387 16.39 -14.80 -25.37
CA PRO A 387 16.36 -14.79 -26.83
C PRO A 387 15.35 -13.80 -27.42
N PHE A 388 14.25 -13.53 -26.72
CA PHE A 388 13.28 -12.52 -27.15
C PHE A 388 13.90 -11.13 -27.13
N TRP A 389 14.57 -10.74 -26.05
CA TRP A 389 15.20 -9.42 -25.93
C TRP A 389 16.40 -9.24 -26.86
N GLN A 390 17.17 -10.29 -27.12
CA GLN A 390 18.25 -10.27 -28.13
C GLN A 390 17.68 -9.95 -29.52
N LYS A 391 16.62 -10.64 -29.92
CA LYS A 391 15.93 -10.39 -31.19
C LYS A 391 15.30 -9.00 -31.24
N ALA A 392 14.71 -8.54 -30.14
CA ALA A 392 14.10 -7.23 -30.06
C ALA A 392 15.14 -6.11 -30.21
N CYS A 393 16.29 -6.25 -29.54
CA CYS A 393 17.42 -5.34 -29.65
C CYS A 393 17.99 -5.34 -31.07
N SER A 394 18.20 -6.52 -31.69
CA SER A 394 18.69 -6.60 -33.08
C SER A 394 17.74 -5.95 -34.10
N ASN A 395 16.44 -5.99 -33.82
CA ASN A 395 15.41 -5.37 -34.67
C ASN A 395 15.28 -3.84 -34.44
N GLY A 396 16.11 -3.25 -33.57
CA GLY A 396 16.08 -1.82 -33.27
C GLY A 396 14.82 -1.38 -32.52
N GLN A 397 14.14 -2.28 -31.81
CA GLN A 397 12.97 -1.92 -31.00
C GLN A 397 13.39 -1.01 -29.85
N ARG A 398 12.58 0.02 -29.60
CA ARG A 398 12.87 1.05 -28.59
C ARG A 398 13.05 0.43 -27.21
N ASN A 399 14.12 0.83 -26.51
CA ASN A 399 14.50 0.36 -25.16
C ASN A 399 14.81 -1.15 -25.06
N ALA A 400 14.78 -1.92 -26.16
CA ALA A 400 14.99 -3.37 -26.10
C ALA A 400 16.41 -3.75 -25.68
N CYS A 401 17.43 -3.01 -26.13
CA CYS A 401 18.82 -3.27 -25.75
C CYS A 401 19.12 -2.92 -24.28
N GLU A 402 18.52 -1.84 -23.77
CA GLU A 402 18.63 -1.49 -22.35
C GLU A 402 17.97 -2.56 -21.45
N ARG A 403 16.80 -3.06 -21.88
CA ARG A 403 16.09 -4.15 -21.21
C ARG A 403 16.85 -5.48 -21.26
N LEU A 404 17.48 -5.78 -22.39
CA LEU A 404 18.36 -6.95 -22.53
C LEU A 404 19.48 -6.92 -21.49
N LEU A 405 20.20 -5.80 -21.39
CA LEU A 405 21.28 -5.64 -20.40
C LEU A 405 20.78 -5.81 -18.96
N SER A 406 19.60 -5.25 -18.65
CA SER A 406 19.00 -5.40 -17.32
C SER A 406 18.70 -6.86 -16.97
N ILE A 407 18.22 -7.65 -17.94
CA ILE A 407 17.86 -9.07 -17.73
C ILE A 407 19.11 -9.94 -17.65
N GLU A 408 20.12 -9.69 -18.50
CA GLU A 408 21.42 -10.38 -18.45
C GLU A 408 22.08 -10.19 -17.09
N THR A 409 22.08 -8.95 -16.57
CA THR A 409 22.65 -8.64 -15.25
C THR A 409 21.95 -9.44 -14.15
N VAL A 410 20.61 -9.46 -14.14
CA VAL A 410 19.83 -10.22 -13.14
C VAL A 410 20.11 -11.72 -13.23
N TYR A 411 20.09 -12.30 -14.43
CA TYR A 411 20.38 -13.73 -14.59
C TYR A 411 21.81 -14.09 -14.22
N CYS A 412 22.75 -13.19 -14.45
CA CYS A 412 24.12 -13.37 -14.01
C CYS A 412 24.28 -13.37 -12.49
N ASP A 413 23.64 -12.42 -11.83
CA ASP A 413 23.62 -12.36 -10.36
C ASP A 413 22.94 -13.61 -9.76
N ASP A 414 21.94 -14.16 -10.45
CA ASP A 414 21.29 -15.44 -10.13
C ASP A 414 22.11 -16.68 -10.55
N ASN A 415 23.41 -16.52 -10.85
CA ASN A 415 24.35 -17.59 -11.19
C ASN A 415 23.98 -18.39 -12.46
N SER A 416 23.17 -17.81 -13.34
CA SER A 416 22.85 -18.39 -14.64
C SER A 416 23.96 -18.10 -15.64
N GLY A 417 25.06 -18.87 -15.58
CA GLY A 417 26.26 -18.65 -16.40
C GLY A 417 26.07 -18.64 -17.92
N TRP A 418 24.90 -19.05 -18.43
CA TRP A 418 24.55 -18.93 -19.85
C TRP A 418 24.17 -17.50 -20.27
N ALA A 419 23.80 -16.63 -19.32
CA ALA A 419 23.45 -15.23 -19.55
C ALA A 419 24.65 -14.26 -19.45
N CYS A 420 25.84 -14.74 -19.04
CA CYS A 420 26.99 -13.92 -18.66
C CYS A 420 28.13 -13.85 -19.67
N ASN A 421 27.88 -14.29 -20.91
CA ASN A 421 28.91 -14.39 -21.94
C ASN A 421 28.82 -13.25 -22.95
#